data_AF-A0A2S6CV71-F1
#
_entry.id   AF-A0A2S6CV71-F1
#
_cell.length_a   1.000
_cell.length_b   1.000
_cell.length_c   1.000
_cell.angle_alpha   90.00
_cell.angle_beta   90.00
_cell.angle_gamma   90.00
#
_symmetry.space_group_name_H-M   'P 1'
#
loop_
_entity.id
_entity.type
_entity.pdbx_description
1 polymer ?
#
loop_
_entity_poly.entity_id
_entity_poly.type
_entity_poly.pdbx_seq_one_letter_code
_entity_poly.pdbx_strand_id
1 'polypeptide(L)'
;MSIKFSIGLISISTVILSIIISSFEGSVVAQTKKPTIDRKPCVRQELPKLKQNMPYSKAREMLLEAGWQSVFNHEQLMNSQRSAPVDYFFTKKEYTEIQDCAGTGLGLCLFRFESAYGEILYVTTANNGANQETVFRWHIEEE
;
A
#
# COMPACT_ATOMS: atom_id res chain seq x y z
N MET A 1 -36.62 -18.14 -8.81
CA MET A 1 -36.18 -18.26 -10.21
C MET A 1 -35.46 -19.60 -10.33
N SER A 2 -36.16 -20.62 -10.80
CA SER A 2 -35.69 -22.01 -10.83
C SER A 2 -35.60 -22.44 -12.28
N ILE A 3 -34.39 -22.71 -12.75
CA ILE A 3 -34.13 -23.11 -14.13
C ILE A 3 -34.15 -24.63 -14.19
N LYS A 4 -35.14 -25.17 -14.90
CA LYS A 4 -35.25 -26.61 -15.24
C LYS A 4 -34.35 -26.89 -16.44
N PHE A 5 -33.47 -27.88 -16.34
CA PHE A 5 -32.73 -28.41 -17.48
C PHE A 5 -33.53 -29.57 -18.11
N SER A 6 -33.96 -29.37 -19.36
CA SER A 6 -34.50 -30.45 -20.22
C SER A 6 -33.34 -31.22 -20.85
N ILE A 7 -33.33 -32.53 -20.63
CA ILE A 7 -32.42 -33.48 -21.28
C ILE A 7 -33.10 -33.96 -22.55
N GLY A 8 -32.62 -33.50 -23.71
CA GLY A 8 -33.07 -33.98 -25.02
C GLY A 8 -32.41 -35.32 -25.36
N LEU A 9 -33.22 -36.35 -25.60
CA LEU A 9 -32.78 -37.61 -26.20
C LEU A 9 -32.22 -37.35 -27.60
N ILE A 10 -31.04 -37.91 -27.90
CA ILE A 10 -30.52 -37.98 -29.27
C ILE A 10 -30.42 -39.45 -29.67
N SER A 11 -31.15 -39.76 -30.74
CA SER A 11 -31.30 -41.05 -31.40
C SER A 11 -29.95 -41.59 -31.91
N ILE A 12 -29.73 -42.88 -31.69
CA ILE A 12 -28.50 -43.60 -32.05
C ILE A 12 -28.67 -44.15 -33.47
N SER A 13 -28.01 -43.54 -34.46
CA SER A 13 -27.79 -44.15 -35.77
C SER A 13 -26.30 -44.36 -35.96
N THR A 14 -25.90 -45.62 -35.87
CA THR A 14 -24.54 -46.13 -36.02
C THR A 14 -24.04 -45.97 -37.45
N VAL A 15 -22.94 -45.25 -37.63
CA VAL A 15 -22.07 -45.40 -38.81
C VAL A 15 -20.65 -45.66 -38.28
N ILE A 16 -20.25 -46.93 -38.31
CA ILE A 16 -18.88 -47.35 -37.97
C ILE A 16 -18.01 -47.02 -39.19
N LEU A 17 -17.27 -45.92 -39.13
CA LEU A 17 -16.18 -45.65 -40.07
C LEU A 17 -14.88 -46.06 -39.39
N SER A 18 -14.28 -47.13 -39.90
CA SER A 18 -13.02 -47.72 -39.46
C SER A 18 -11.87 -46.71 -39.60
N ILE A 19 -11.55 -45.98 -38.53
CA ILE A 19 -10.33 -45.18 -38.47
C ILE A 19 -9.22 -46.11 -37.98
N ILE A 20 -8.28 -46.37 -38.87
CA ILE A 20 -7.02 -47.06 -38.60
C ILE A 20 -6.27 -46.23 -37.55
N ILE A 21 -6.19 -46.73 -36.32
CA ILE A 21 -5.40 -46.12 -35.25
C ILE A 21 -3.95 -46.51 -35.49
N SER A 22 -3.17 -45.62 -36.12
CA SER A 22 -1.71 -45.71 -36.07
C SER A 22 -1.28 -45.55 -34.62
N SER A 23 -0.69 -46.60 -34.05
CA SER A 23 -0.14 -46.58 -32.69
C SER A 23 1.09 -45.66 -32.67
N PHE A 24 0.90 -44.42 -32.23
CA PHE A 24 2.03 -43.57 -31.86
C PHE A 24 2.47 -43.94 -30.45
N GLU A 25 3.44 -44.85 -30.36
CA GLU A 25 4.25 -45.02 -29.14
C GLU A 25 5.23 -43.84 -29.03
N GLY A 26 4.68 -42.67 -28.70
CA GLY A 26 5.46 -41.50 -28.34
C GLY A 26 5.41 -41.30 -26.83
N SER A 27 6.46 -41.71 -26.11
CA SER A 27 6.67 -41.23 -24.74
C SER A 27 7.00 -39.74 -24.80
N VAL A 28 5.99 -38.88 -24.68
CA VAL A 28 6.19 -37.44 -24.54
C VAL A 28 6.61 -37.16 -23.10
N VAL A 29 7.93 -37.03 -22.89
CA VAL A 29 8.47 -36.50 -21.65
C VAL A 29 8.27 -34.99 -21.65
N ALA A 30 7.29 -34.50 -20.88
CA ALA A 30 7.10 -33.07 -20.66
C ALA A 30 8.31 -32.50 -19.91
N GLN A 31 9.21 -31.82 -20.63
CA GLN A 31 10.29 -31.05 -20.01
C GLN A 31 9.70 -29.79 -19.36
N THR A 32 9.40 -29.84 -18.07
CA THR A 32 9.05 -28.65 -17.29
C THR A 32 10.31 -27.82 -17.08
N LYS A 33 10.60 -26.89 -17.99
CA LYS A 33 11.63 -25.88 -17.75
C LYS A 33 11.15 -25.01 -16.58
N LYS A 34 11.80 -25.15 -15.42
CA LYS A 34 11.56 -24.33 -14.24
C LYS A 34 11.61 -22.85 -14.65
N PRO A 35 10.56 -22.05 -14.40
CA PRO A 35 10.59 -20.62 -14.69
C PRO A 35 11.72 -20.00 -13.87
N THR A 36 12.75 -19.50 -14.54
CA THR A 36 13.72 -18.59 -13.93
C THR A 36 12.98 -17.27 -13.72
N ILE A 37 12.50 -17.05 -12.49
CA ILE A 37 11.99 -15.74 -12.07
C ILE A 37 13.18 -14.79 -12.05
N ASP A 38 13.24 -13.91 -13.04
CA ASP A 38 14.11 -12.74 -13.03
C ASP A 38 13.63 -11.83 -11.89
N ARG A 39 14.19 -12.03 -10.69
CA ARG A 39 13.90 -11.18 -9.55
C ARG A 39 14.65 -9.88 -9.78
N LYS A 40 13.94 -8.86 -10.29
CA LYS A 40 14.42 -7.48 -10.27
C LYS A 40 14.96 -7.19 -8.86
N PRO A 41 16.20 -6.70 -8.72
CA PRO A 41 16.74 -6.33 -7.42
C PRO A 41 15.76 -5.40 -6.72
N CYS A 42 15.41 -5.76 -5.49
CA CYS A 42 14.61 -4.96 -4.60
C CYS A 42 15.41 -3.70 -4.25
N VAL A 43 15.11 -2.60 -4.93
CA VAL A 43 15.72 -1.30 -4.64
C VAL A 43 14.99 -0.75 -3.41
N ARG A 44 15.73 -0.52 -2.33
CA ARG A 44 15.24 0.13 -1.11
C ARG A 44 14.58 1.45 -1.50
N GLN A 45 13.45 1.75 -0.89
CA GLN A 45 12.73 2.98 -1.18
C GLN A 45 13.57 4.18 -0.73
N GLU A 46 13.83 5.10 -1.65
CA GLU A 46 14.62 6.28 -1.33
C GLU A 46 13.79 7.29 -0.52
N LEU A 47 14.41 7.91 0.48
CA LEU A 47 13.83 9.05 1.15
C LEU A 47 14.02 10.29 0.27
N PRO A 48 12.95 11.02 -0.09
CA PRO A 48 13.10 12.27 -0.83
C PRO A 48 13.92 13.27 -0.01
N LYS A 49 14.57 14.23 -0.68
CA LYS A 49 15.41 15.26 -0.04
C LYS A 49 14.56 16.28 0.71
N LEU A 50 14.07 15.89 1.88
CA LEU A 50 13.36 16.77 2.81
C LEU A 50 14.29 17.89 3.28
N LYS A 51 13.70 19.04 3.59
CA LYS A 51 14.42 20.21 4.11
C LYS A 51 13.73 20.70 5.37
N GLN A 52 14.52 21.03 6.37
CA GLN A 52 14.00 21.72 7.54
C GLN A 52 13.36 23.05 7.12
N ASN A 53 12.31 23.46 7.81
CA ASN A 53 11.49 24.65 7.55
C ASN A 53 10.68 24.63 6.24
N MET A 54 10.68 23.55 5.45
CA MET A 54 9.75 23.43 4.32
C MET A 54 8.31 23.22 4.82
N PRO A 55 7.27 23.68 4.10
CA PRO A 55 5.88 23.36 4.45
C PRO A 55 5.66 21.85 4.56
N TYR A 56 4.98 21.39 5.60
CA TYR A 56 4.72 19.96 5.79
C TYR A 56 3.87 19.39 4.64
N SER A 57 2.91 20.16 4.12
CA SER A 57 2.13 19.75 2.94
C SER A 57 3.02 19.37 1.75
N LYS A 58 4.09 20.12 1.51
CA LYS A 58 5.05 19.82 0.44
C LYS A 58 5.90 18.59 0.76
N ALA A 59 6.31 18.42 2.02
CA ALA A 59 7.03 17.23 2.47
C ALA A 59 6.18 15.96 2.33
N ARG A 60 4.92 16.04 2.73
CA ARG A 60 3.93 14.97 2.60
C ARG A 60 3.72 14.57 1.14
N GLU A 61 3.53 15.54 0.24
CA GLU A 61 3.44 15.29 -1.20
C GLU A 61 4.67 14.52 -1.71
N MET A 62 5.88 15.01 -1.40
CA MET A 62 7.12 14.36 -1.80
C MET A 62 7.26 12.92 -1.27
N LEU A 63 6.79 12.67 -0.04
CA LEU A 63 6.81 11.34 0.57
C LEU A 63 5.85 10.39 -0.14
N LEU A 64 4.60 10.82 -0.35
CA LEU A 64 3.59 10.03 -1.06
C LEU A 64 4.03 9.72 -2.50
N GLU A 65 4.59 10.70 -3.21
CA GLU A 65 5.16 10.51 -4.56
C GLU A 65 6.33 9.53 -4.59
N ALA A 66 7.16 9.51 -3.54
CA ALA A 66 8.25 8.56 -3.36
C ALA A 66 7.78 7.17 -2.88
N GLY A 67 6.46 6.95 -2.75
CA GLY A 67 5.86 5.67 -2.36
C GLY A 67 5.77 5.44 -0.86
N TRP A 68 6.07 6.44 -0.01
CA TRP A 68 5.89 6.32 1.43
C TRP A 68 4.41 6.40 1.75
N GLN A 69 3.90 5.46 2.54
CA GLN A 69 2.48 5.38 2.86
C GLN A 69 2.19 6.08 4.18
N SER A 70 1.20 6.97 4.17
CA SER A 70 0.63 7.56 5.39
C SER A 70 0.02 6.45 6.26
N VAL A 71 0.43 6.34 7.51
CA VAL A 71 -0.10 5.28 8.40
C VAL A 71 -1.27 5.82 9.19
N PHE A 72 -2.46 5.38 8.84
CA PHE A 72 -3.70 5.80 9.49
C PHE A 72 -3.69 5.53 10.99
N ASN A 73 -3.82 6.58 11.79
CA ASN A 73 -3.88 6.46 13.24
C ASN A 73 -5.32 6.25 13.74
N HIS A 74 -5.71 4.98 13.88
CA HIS A 74 -7.02 4.58 14.42
C HIS A 74 -7.23 5.02 15.88
N GLU A 75 -6.18 5.06 16.68
CA GLU A 75 -6.27 5.46 18.09
C GLU A 75 -6.70 6.92 18.19
N GLN A 76 -6.03 7.81 17.46
CA GLN A 76 -6.41 9.22 17.44
C GLN A 76 -7.79 9.44 16.82
N LEU A 77 -8.20 8.65 15.81
CA LEU A 77 -9.55 8.72 15.26
C LEU A 77 -10.62 8.51 16.35
N MET A 78 -10.44 7.47 17.17
CA MET A 78 -11.39 7.04 18.19
C MET A 78 -11.27 7.83 19.49
N ASN A 79 -10.19 8.59 19.66
CA ASN A 79 -9.96 9.43 20.83
C ASN A 79 -10.84 10.69 20.81
N SER A 80 -11.93 10.67 21.57
CA SER A 80 -12.84 11.81 21.75
C SER A 80 -12.21 12.97 22.54
N GLN A 81 -11.08 12.75 23.18
CA GLN A 81 -10.31 13.73 23.97
C GLN A 81 -8.99 14.11 23.30
N ARG A 82 -8.83 13.85 21.99
CA ARG A 82 -7.62 14.25 21.25
C ARG A 82 -7.38 15.76 21.36
N SER A 83 -6.12 16.15 21.35
CA SER A 83 -5.74 17.55 21.45
C SER A 83 -6.25 18.36 20.25
N ALA A 84 -6.49 19.66 20.44
CA ALA A 84 -7.00 20.53 19.37
C ALA A 84 -6.12 20.54 18.10
N PRO A 85 -4.77 20.52 18.18
CA PRO A 85 -3.94 20.37 16.99
C PRO A 85 -4.17 19.05 16.25
N VAL A 86 -4.32 17.94 16.98
CA VAL A 86 -4.60 16.63 16.37
C VAL A 86 -5.96 16.63 15.68
N ASP A 87 -6.99 17.20 16.33
CA ASP A 87 -8.33 17.33 15.74
C ASP A 87 -8.32 18.19 14.47
N TYR A 88 -7.57 19.29 14.46
CA TYR A 88 -7.39 20.13 13.27
C TYR A 88 -6.77 19.36 12.11
N PHE A 89 -5.69 18.61 12.35
CA PHE A 89 -5.05 17.81 11.32
C PHE A 89 -5.95 16.70 10.78
N PHE A 90 -6.71 16.03 11.65
CA PHE A 90 -7.65 15.00 11.22
C PHE A 90 -8.82 15.57 10.42
N THR A 91 -9.51 16.57 10.97
CA THR A 91 -10.83 16.99 10.47
C THR A 91 -10.78 18.08 9.40
N LYS A 92 -9.72 18.90 9.39
CA LYS A 92 -9.57 20.01 8.43
C LYS A 92 -8.53 19.74 7.36
N LYS A 93 -7.47 19.00 7.69
CA LYS A 93 -6.38 18.69 6.75
C LYS A 93 -6.44 17.28 6.18
N GLU A 94 -7.22 16.40 6.80
CA GLU A 94 -7.29 14.97 6.43
C GLU A 94 -5.92 14.28 6.53
N TYR A 95 -5.05 14.77 7.43
CA TYR A 95 -3.75 14.17 7.72
C TYR A 95 -3.95 13.09 8.77
N THR A 96 -4.27 11.90 8.28
CA THR A 96 -4.57 10.73 9.11
C THR A 96 -3.33 10.07 9.71
N GLU A 97 -2.16 10.44 9.21
CA GLU A 97 -0.86 9.91 9.65
C GLU A 97 -0.31 10.52 10.94
N ILE A 98 -1.02 11.48 11.54
CA ILE A 98 -0.61 12.13 12.78
C ILE A 98 -0.65 11.16 13.96
N GLN A 99 0.45 11.11 14.72
CA GLN A 99 0.60 10.27 15.91
C GLN A 99 0.21 11.03 17.17
N ASP A 100 0.82 12.19 17.39
CA ASP A 100 0.54 13.05 18.55
C ASP A 100 1.13 14.45 18.35
N CYS A 101 0.77 15.39 19.23
CA CYS A 101 1.32 16.74 19.31
C CYS A 101 1.77 17.09 20.73
N ALA A 102 2.99 17.60 20.86
CA ALA A 102 3.55 17.99 22.14
C ALA A 102 3.02 19.36 22.60
N GLY A 103 2.62 19.45 23.87
CA GLY A 103 2.16 20.68 24.54
C GLY A 103 3.29 21.61 24.99
N THR A 104 4.43 21.66 24.31
CA THR A 104 5.62 22.43 24.71
C THR A 104 5.55 23.92 24.35
N GLY A 105 4.52 24.36 23.64
CA GLY A 105 4.39 25.72 23.11
C GLY A 105 5.12 25.95 21.78
N LEU A 106 5.99 25.02 21.36
CA LEU A 106 6.63 25.04 20.03
C LEU A 106 5.70 24.49 18.92
N GLY A 107 4.55 23.93 19.33
CA GLY A 107 3.59 23.29 18.44
C GLY A 107 4.26 22.17 17.66
N LEU A 108 4.92 21.22 18.33
CA LEU A 108 5.54 20.07 17.66
C LEU A 108 4.51 18.96 17.47
N CYS A 109 4.41 18.40 16.26
CA CYS A 109 3.56 17.23 16.00
C CYS A 109 4.33 16.16 15.24
N LEU A 110 4.01 14.90 15.51
CA LEU A 110 4.67 13.73 14.95
C LEU A 110 3.75 13.04 13.95
N PHE A 111 4.27 12.70 12.78
CA PHE A 111 3.56 12.00 11.71
C PHE A 111 4.31 10.72 11.32
N ARG A 112 3.60 9.63 11.06
CA ARG A 112 4.17 8.31 10.77
C ARG A 112 3.88 7.88 9.33
N PHE A 113 4.95 7.51 8.63
CA PHE A 113 4.91 6.91 7.31
C PHE A 113 5.57 5.54 7.33
N GLU A 114 5.24 4.72 6.35
CA GLU A 114 5.81 3.39 6.19
C GLU A 114 6.25 3.16 4.74
N SER A 115 7.42 2.56 4.55
CA SER A 115 7.90 2.18 3.22
C SER A 115 7.25 0.87 2.77
N ALA A 116 7.38 0.54 1.47
CA ALA A 116 6.96 -0.77 0.97
C ALA A 116 7.71 -1.97 1.61
N TYR A 117 8.77 -1.69 2.36
CA TYR A 117 9.62 -2.67 3.04
C TYR A 117 9.39 -2.72 4.55
N GLY A 118 8.42 -1.96 5.08
CA GLY A 118 8.10 -1.93 6.51
C GLY A 118 8.95 -0.94 7.32
N GLU A 119 9.78 -0.12 6.68
CA GLU A 119 10.57 0.89 7.39
C GLU A 119 9.66 2.02 7.86
N ILE A 120 9.84 2.43 9.12
CA ILE A 120 8.99 3.45 9.73
C ILE A 120 9.72 4.79 9.66
N LEU A 121 9.10 5.77 9.00
CA LEU A 121 9.58 7.14 8.95
C LEU A 121 8.71 8.02 9.83
N TYR A 122 9.36 8.73 10.74
CA TYR A 122 8.74 9.78 11.53
C TYR A 122 9.12 11.15 11.00
N VAL A 123 8.12 12.00 10.75
CA VAL A 123 8.29 13.41 10.43
C VAL A 123 7.75 14.24 11.58
N THR A 124 8.60 15.10 12.15
CA THR A 124 8.18 16.06 13.17
C THR A 124 8.01 17.42 12.52
N THR A 125 6.89 18.08 12.76
CA THR A 125 6.64 19.46 12.35
C THR A 125 6.75 20.42 13.53
N ALA A 126 6.85 21.72 13.26
CA ALA A 126 6.73 22.82 14.21
C ALA A 126 5.72 23.86 13.68
N ASN A 127 5.35 24.83 14.52
CA ASN A 127 4.45 25.95 14.15
C ASN A 127 3.09 25.48 13.60
N ASN A 128 2.49 24.44 14.20
CA ASN A 128 1.26 23.80 13.73
C ASN A 128 -0.04 24.65 13.91
N GLY A 129 0.05 25.95 13.69
CA GLY A 129 -1.10 26.83 13.46
C GLY A 129 -1.65 26.66 12.04
N ALA A 130 -2.71 27.40 11.72
CA ALA A 130 -3.42 27.25 10.45
C ALA A 130 -2.53 27.49 9.22
N ASN A 131 -2.08 26.41 8.57
CA ASN A 131 -1.21 26.42 7.38
C ASN A 131 0.22 26.93 7.62
N GLN A 132 0.69 26.87 8.86
CA GLN A 132 2.03 27.33 9.24
C GLN A 132 2.98 26.17 9.55
N GLU A 133 2.50 24.93 9.43
CA GLU A 133 3.24 23.73 9.75
C GLU A 133 4.49 23.57 8.88
N THR A 134 5.66 23.53 9.51
CA THR A 134 6.93 23.33 8.82
C THR A 134 7.66 22.11 9.35
N VAL A 135 8.42 21.44 8.48
CA VAL A 135 9.24 20.30 8.87
C VAL A 135 10.31 20.75 9.86
N PHE A 136 10.31 20.18 11.06
CA PHE A 136 11.30 20.42 12.09
C PHE A 136 12.45 19.41 12.01
N ARG A 137 12.13 18.12 11.90
CA ARG A 137 13.09 17.02 11.70
C ARG A 137 12.39 15.78 11.15
N TRP A 138 13.17 14.79 10.73
CA TRP A 138 12.67 13.46 10.38
C TRP A 138 13.70 12.40 10.75
N HIS A 139 13.26 11.17 10.94
CA HIS A 139 14.14 10.01 11.16
C HIS A 139 13.43 8.72 10.77
N ILE A 140 14.20 7.74 10.31
CA ILE A 140 13.74 6.36 10.16
C ILE A 140 13.98 5.67 11.50
N GLU A 141 13.00 4.92 12.00
CA GLU A 141 13.14 4.10 13.21
C GLU A 141 14.24 3.07 13.00
N GLU A 142 15.17 2.99 13.95
CA GLU A 142 16.23 1.99 13.97
C GLU A 142 15.69 0.70 14.62
N GLU A 143 16.08 -0.47 14.10
CA GLU A 143 15.73 -1.78 14.65
C GLU A 143 16.39 -2.06 16.02
#